data_AF-A0A4Y3ULK9-F1
#
_entry.id   AF-A0A4Y3ULK9-F1
#
_cell.length_a   1.000
_cell.length_b   1.000
_cell.length_c   1.000
_cell.angle_alpha   90.00
_cell.angle_beta   90.00
_cell.angle_gamma   90.00
#
_symmetry.space_group_name_H-M   'P 1'
#
loop_
_entity.id
_entity.type
_entity.pdbx_description
1 polymer ?
#
loop_
_entity_poly.entity_id
_entity_poly.type
_entity_poly.pdbx_seq_one_letter_code
_entity_poly.pdbx_strand_id
1 'polypeptide(L)'
;MTLAPETTPREATGETAPLLEARNLFKVFGRAPKDAVQRLRRGQTRAEAADAGTAAVIDASFSVQRGEIFVIMGPSASPAPSPRAPTSC
;
A
#
# COMPACT_ATOMS: atom_id res chain seq x y z
N MET A 1 37.93 -19.42 11.07
CA MET A 1 36.54 -19.82 10.84
C MET A 1 35.78 -18.66 10.22
N THR A 2 35.84 -18.56 8.89
CA THR A 2 34.71 -18.49 7.95
C THR A 2 33.38 -17.82 8.37
N LEU A 3 33.06 -16.73 7.62
CA LEU A 3 31.75 -16.22 7.10
C LEU A 3 30.80 -15.50 8.09
N ALA A 4 30.14 -14.38 7.76
CA ALA A 4 29.86 -13.69 6.50
C ALA A 4 29.69 -12.16 6.73
N PRO A 5 29.82 -11.31 5.70
CA PRO A 5 29.51 -9.88 5.81
C PRO A 5 27.99 -9.68 5.88
N GLU A 6 27.52 -8.86 6.82
CA GLU A 6 26.13 -8.39 6.80
C GLU A 6 25.97 -7.50 5.56
N THR A 7 25.37 -8.07 4.51
CA THR A 7 24.85 -7.34 3.35
C THR A 7 23.68 -6.46 3.80
N THR A 8 24.01 -5.35 4.46
CA THR A 8 23.17 -4.16 4.40
C THR A 8 23.31 -3.63 2.98
N PRO A 9 22.20 -3.33 2.25
CA PRO A 9 22.29 -2.79 0.91
C PRO A 9 23.22 -1.58 0.87
N ARG A 10 24.32 -1.77 0.15
CA ARG A 10 25.29 -0.76 -0.20
C ARG A 10 24.68 0.16 -1.27
N GLU A 11 24.69 1.45 -0.97
CA GLU A 11 24.77 2.60 -1.88
C GLU A 11 23.80 2.69 -3.08
N ALA A 12 23.01 3.77 -3.09
CA ALA A 12 22.98 4.64 -4.26
C ALA A 12 23.57 5.99 -3.86
N THR A 13 24.85 6.13 -4.17
CA THR A 13 25.58 7.31 -4.64
C THR A 13 24.94 8.67 -4.39
N GLY A 14 25.69 9.57 -3.75
CA GLY A 14 25.43 10.99 -3.78
C GLY A 14 25.54 11.54 -5.21
N GLU A 15 24.44 11.47 -5.95
CA GLU A 15 24.13 12.37 -7.07
C GLU A 15 22.60 12.48 -7.16
N THR A 16 22.02 13.23 -6.22
CA THR A 16 20.58 13.52 -6.04
C THR A 16 19.78 12.43 -5.31
N ALA A 17 19.58 12.63 -4.00
CA ALA A 17 18.52 11.93 -3.27
C ALA A 17 17.16 12.16 -3.95
N PRO A 18 16.25 11.17 -3.95
CA PRO A 18 14.94 11.31 -4.58
C PRO A 18 14.23 12.55 -4.04
N LEU A 19 13.61 13.32 -4.94
CA LEU A 19 12.86 14.52 -4.56
C LEU A 19 11.62 14.16 -3.73
N LEU A 20 11.00 13.03 -4.04
CA LEU A 20 9.87 12.48 -3.32
C LEU A 20 10.07 10.98 -3.13
N GLU A 21 9.82 10.49 -1.92
CA GLU A 21 9.82 9.07 -1.63
C GLU A 21 8.57 8.69 -0.83
N ALA A 22 7.87 7.66 -1.27
CA ALA A 22 6.76 7.04 -0.58
C ALA A 22 7.07 5.56 -0.34
N ARG A 23 6.92 5.11 0.90
CA ARG A 23 7.13 3.70 1.28
C ARG A 23 5.89 3.18 2.00
N ASN A 24 5.46 1.98 1.61
CA ASN A 24 4.35 1.26 2.23
C ASN A 24 3.10 2.14 2.42
N LEU A 25 2.73 2.87 1.36
CA LEU A 25 1.61 3.81 1.38
C LEU A 25 0.27 3.05 1.32
N PHE A 26 -0.63 3.41 2.24
CA PHE A 26 -2.00 2.89 2.27
C PHE A 26 -3.00 4.05 2.22
N LYS A 27 -4.06 3.89 1.43
CA LYS A 27 -5.23 4.78 1.43
C LYS A 27 -6.46 3.93 1.68
N VAL A 28 -7.13 4.16 2.81
CA VAL A 28 -8.36 3.44 3.19
C VAL A 28 -9.45 4.44 3.55
N PHE A 29 -10.66 4.18 3.07
CA PHE A 29 -11.87 4.92 3.38
C PHE A 29 -12.81 4.04 4.21
N GLY A 30 -13.57 4.61 5.15
CA GLY A 30 -14.54 3.85 5.94
C GLY A 30 -14.54 4.19 7.43
N ARG A 31 -15.17 3.32 8.23
CA ARG A 31 -15.42 3.56 9.65
C ARG A 31 -14.19 3.31 10.54
N ALA A 32 -13.36 2.33 10.19
CA ALA A 32 -12.19 1.93 10.98
C ALA A 32 -10.94 1.77 10.08
N PRO A 33 -10.42 2.85 9.48
CA PRO A 33 -9.34 2.78 8.50
C PRO A 33 -8.03 2.23 9.09
N LYS A 34 -7.73 2.50 10.37
CA LYS A 34 -6.52 1.99 11.04
C LYS A 34 -6.55 0.47 11.19
N ASP A 35 -7.71 -0.08 11.54
CA ASP A 35 -7.88 -1.53 11.70
C ASP A 35 -7.75 -2.24 10.34
N ALA A 36 -8.39 -1.69 9.30
CA ALA A 36 -8.22 -2.17 7.94
C ALA A 36 -6.74 -2.18 7.49
N VAL A 37 -5.97 -1.11 7.76
CA VAL A 37 -4.53 -1.08 7.44
C VAL A 37 -3.75 -2.16 8.20
N GLN A 38 -4.03 -2.38 9.49
CA GLN A 38 -3.35 -3.42 10.26
C GLN A 38 -3.63 -4.82 9.70
N ARG A 39 -4.90 -5.10 9.38
CA ARG A 39 -5.33 -6.36 8.77
C ARG A 39 -4.64 -6.59 7.43
N LEU A 40 -4.62 -5.57 6.55
CA LEU A 40 -3.94 -5.64 5.26
C LEU A 40 -2.43 -5.86 5.41
N ARG A 41 -1.79 -5.22 6.40
CA ARG A 41 -0.36 -5.45 6.70
C ARG A 41 -0.06 -6.87 7.20
N ARG A 42 -1.04 -7.53 7.83
CA ARG A 42 -0.95 -8.95 8.23
C ARG A 42 -1.19 -9.91 7.06
N GLY A 43 -1.40 -9.40 5.84
CA GLY A 43 -1.64 -10.19 4.64
C GLY A 43 -3.11 -10.54 4.39
N GLN A 44 -4.06 -9.96 5.14
CA GLN A 44 -5.48 -10.14 4.84
C GLN A 44 -5.84 -9.51 3.49
N THR A 45 -6.84 -10.08 2.83
CA THR A 45 -7.32 -9.57 1.55
C THR A 45 -8.20 -8.34 1.73
N ARG A 46 -8.42 -7.57 0.64
CA ARG A 46 -9.38 -6.44 0.64
C ARG A 46 -10.78 -6.85 1.06
N ALA A 47 -11.20 -8.06 0.71
CA ALA A 47 -12.54 -8.57 1.04
C ALA A 47 -12.67 -8.85 2.54
N GLU A 48 -11.62 -9.41 3.15
CA GLU A 48 -11.57 -9.72 4.59
C GLU A 48 -11.49 -8.47 5.47
N ALA A 49 -10.94 -7.37 4.94
CA ALA A 49 -10.88 -6.08 5.63
C ALA A 49 -12.03 -5.13 5.27
N ALA A 50 -12.98 -5.56 4.41
CA ALA A 50 -14.03 -4.70 3.87
C ALA A 50 -15.04 -4.21 4.94
N ASP A 51 -15.19 -4.95 6.03
CA ASP A 51 -16.00 -4.58 7.20
C ASP A 51 -15.44 -3.32 7.92
N ALA A 52 -14.12 -3.20 7.97
CA ALA A 52 -13.42 -2.07 8.57
C ALA A 52 -13.33 -0.87 7.61
N GLY A 53 -13.23 -1.12 6.30
CA GLY A 53 -13.30 -0.10 5.27
C GLY A 53 -12.83 -0.57 3.88
N THR A 54 -12.95 0.33 2.91
CA THR A 54 -12.51 0.12 1.53
C THR A 54 -11.10 0.65 1.34
N ALA A 55 -10.12 -0.23 1.16
CA ALA A 55 -8.76 0.15 0.79
C ALA A 55 -8.73 0.55 -0.69
N ALA A 56 -8.30 1.77 -1.01
CA ALA A 56 -8.11 2.29 -2.37
C ALA A 56 -6.67 2.12 -2.87
N VAL A 57 -5.68 2.26 -1.98
CA VAL A 57 -4.25 2.04 -2.27
C VAL A 57 -3.70 1.11 -1.21
N ILE A 58 -2.95 0.09 -1.63
CA ILE A 58 -2.41 -0.97 -0.77
C ILE A 58 -0.93 -1.11 -1.08
N ASP A 59 -0.11 -0.89 -0.07
CA ASP A 59 1.34 -1.08 -0.10
C ASP A 59 2.03 -0.53 -1.35
N ALA A 60 1.78 0.74 -1.66
CA ALA A 60 2.47 1.41 -2.75
C ALA A 60 3.80 1.97 -2.25
N SER A 61 4.90 1.63 -2.94
CA SER A 61 6.22 2.20 -2.68
C SER A 61 6.81 2.72 -3.99
N PHE A 62 7.20 3.98 -4.02
CA PHE A 62 7.77 4.64 -5.20
C PHE A 62 8.67 5.82 -4.82
N SER A 63 9.59 6.16 -5.71
CA SER A 63 10.47 7.32 -5.59
C SER A 63 10.40 8.14 -6.89
N VAL A 64 10.40 9.47 -6.77
CA VAL A 64 10.39 10.40 -7.90
C VAL A 64 11.65 11.24 -7.87
N GLN A 65 12.37 11.27 -8.98
CA GLN A 65 13.60 12.04 -9.14
C GLN A 65 13.32 13.47 -9.55
N ARG A 66 14.31 14.35 -9.37
CA ARG A 66 14.19 15.74 -9.81
C ARG A 66 14.05 15.79 -11.34
N GLY A 67 13.05 16.53 -11.82
CA GLY A 67 12.76 16.66 -13.25
C GLY A 67 11.78 15.62 -13.80
N GLU A 68 11.32 14.68 -12.98
CA GLU A 68 10.27 13.73 -13.34
C GLU A 68 8.88 14.30 -13.02
N ILE A 69 7.93 14.05 -13.92
CA ILE A 69 6.51 14.31 -13.67
C ILE A 69 5.85 13.00 -13.28
N PHE A 70 5.38 12.91 -12.04
CA PHE A 70 4.66 11.74 -11.55
C PHE A 70 3.15 12.00 -11.53
N VAL A 71 2.40 11.27 -12.36
CA VAL A 71 0.95 11.39 -12.46
C VAL A 71 0.29 10.12 -11.95
N ILE A 72 -0.62 10.27 -10.99
CA ILE A 72 -1.48 9.17 -10.53
C ILE A 72 -2.78 9.22 -11.32
N MET A 73 -3.03 8.20 -12.12
CA MET A 73 -4.33 7.97 -12.77
C MET A 73 -4.96 6.70 -12.20
N GLY A 74 -6.24 6.77 -11.87
CA GLY A 74 -7.00 5.64 -11.37
C GLY A 74 -8.35 5.54 -12.07
N PRO A 75 -8.90 4.32 -12.23
CA PRO A 75 -10.30 4.18 -12.63
C PRO A 75 -11.19 4.88 -11.59
N SER A 76 -12.29 5.49 -12.03
CA SER A 76 -13.29 6.00 -11.09
C SER A 76 -13.71 4.85 -10.16
N ALA A 77 -13.63 5.08 -8.85
CA ALA A 77 -13.86 4.03 -7.87
C ALA A 77 -15.34 3.59 -7.90
N SER A 78 -15.60 2.36 -8.35
CA SER A 78 -16.90 1.73 -8.10
C SER A 78 -16.98 1.27 -6.65
N PRO A 79 -18.10 1.50 -5.95
CA PRO A 79 -18.26 1.04 -4.57
C PRO A 79 -18.05 -0.48 -4.48
N ALA A 80 -17.35 -0.92 -3.44
CA ALA A 80 -17.19 -2.34 -3.17
C ALA A 80 -18.57 -3.00 -2.99
N PRO A 81 -18.78 -4.22 -3.49
CA PRO A 81 -20.04 -4.92 -3.30
C PRO A 81 -20.31 -5.12 -1.81
N SER A 82 -21.50 -4.72 -1.35
CA SER A 82 -21.99 -5.05 -0.01
C SER A 82 -21.93 -6.57 0.18
N PRO A 83 -21.47 -7.09 1.34
CA PRO A 83 -21.57 -8.52 1.62
C PRO A 83 -23.05 -8.92 1.51
N ARG A 84 -23.37 -9.83 0.58
CA ARG A 84 -24.74 -10.35 0.44
C ARG A 84 -25.01 -11.22 1.66
N ALA A 85 -26.05 -10.88 2.42
CA ALA A 85 -26.59 -11.80 3.42
C ALA A 85 -27.01 -13.10 2.72
N PRO A 86 -26.86 -14.27 3.36
CA PRO A 86 -27.33 -15.52 2.79
C PRO A 86 -28.86 -15.42 2.63
N THR A 87 -29.32 -15.41 1.38
CA THR A 87 -30.73 -15.62 1.06
C THR A 87 -31.09 -17.03 1.51
N SER A 88 -31.81 -17.15 2.63
CA SER A 88 -32.65 -18.31 2.90
C SER A 88 -33.74 -18.35 1.84
N CYS A 89 -33.91 -19.49 1.18
CA CYS A 89 -35.16 -19.82 0.49
C CYS A 89 -36.34 -19.81 1.46
#